data_AF-A0A5P1E2T3-F1
#
_entry.id   AF-A0A5P1E2T3-F1
#
_cell.length_a   1.000
_cell.length_b   1.000
_cell.length_c   1.000
_cell.angle_alpha   90.00
_cell.angle_beta   90.00
_cell.angle_gamma   90.00
#
_symmetry.space_group_name_H-M   'P 1'
#
loop_
_entity.id
_entity.type
_entity.pdbx_description
1 polymer ?
#
loop_
_entity_poly.entity_id
_entity_poly.type
_entity_poly.pdbx_seq_one_letter_code
_entity_poly.pdbx_strand_id
1 'polypeptide(L)' 'MVEVDDESKQVLRKLVDDASNFLNDKVTKVVVTVPAYFNDSHRIGTKDAGRIASLEVLRIINEPTTASLAYGFENNRFDV' A
#
# COMPACT_ATOMS: atom_id res chain seq x y z
N MET A 1 5.23 -11.11 -24.02
CA MET A 1 5.02 -11.44 -22.60
C MET A 1 4.05 -10.39 -22.08
N VAL A 2 2.80 -10.77 -21.81
CA VAL A 2 1.79 -9.83 -21.31
C VAL A 2 1.96 -9.79 -19.80
N GLU A 3 2.52 -8.69 -19.26
CA GLU A 3 3.05 -8.65 -17.89
C GLU A 3 2.40 -7.56 -17.02
N VAL A 4 1.50 -8.00 -16.14
CA VAL A 4 0.92 -7.30 -14.97
C VAL A 4 0.30 -5.94 -15.29
N ASP A 5 -1.04 -5.89 -15.34
CA ASP A 5 -1.93 -4.76 -15.58
C ASP A 5 -1.30 -3.37 -15.48
N ASP A 6 -1.06 -2.75 -16.64
CA ASP A 6 -0.55 -1.39 -16.82
C ASP A 6 -1.32 -0.36 -15.96
N GLU A 7 -2.62 -0.58 -15.76
CA GLU A 7 -3.50 0.28 -14.96
C GLU A 7 -3.10 0.32 -13.47
N SER A 8 -2.80 -0.82 -12.85
CA SER A 8 -2.44 -0.87 -11.43
C SER A 8 -1.09 -0.19 -11.16
N LYS A 9 -0.16 -0.29 -12.11
CA LYS A 9 1.16 0.36 -12.03
C LYS A 9 1.05 1.88 -12.13
N GLN A 10 0.20 2.38 -13.04
CA GLN A 10 -0.01 3.82 -13.21
C GLN A 10 -0.65 4.44 -11.98
N VAL A 11 -1.61 3.74 -11.34
CA VAL A 11 -2.22 4.20 -10.08
C VAL A 11 -1.19 4.30 -8.97
N LEU A 12 -0.37 3.27 -8.74
CA LEU A 12 0.65 3.28 -7.69
C LEU A 12 1.70 4.38 -7.90
N ARG A 13 2.14 4.58 -9.15
CA ARG A 13 3.10 5.66 -9.47
C ARG A 13 2.52 7.03 -9.17
N LYS A 14 1.29 7.31 -9.63
CA LYS A 14 0.63 8.58 -9.36
C LYS A 14 0.49 8.86 -7.86
N LEU A 15 0.06 7.88 -7.08
CA LEU A 15 -0.08 8.04 -5.62
C LEU A 15 1.27 8.33 -4.94
N VAL A 16 2.34 7.71 -5.40
CA VAL A 16 3.70 7.95 -4.87
C VAL A 16 4.23 9.31 -5.30
N ASP A 17 3.98 9.74 -6.53
CA ASP A 17 4.38 11.06 -7.01
C ASP A 17 3.64 12.16 -6.23
N ASP A 18 2.32 12.01 -6.03
CA ASP A 18 1.51 12.93 -5.23
C ASP A 18 2.01 12.99 -3.77
N ALA A 19 2.31 11.84 -3.16
CA ALA A 19 2.86 11.78 -1.80
C ALA A 19 4.27 12.37 -1.71
N SER A 20 5.12 12.14 -2.71
CA SER A 20 6.48 12.68 -2.75
C SER A 20 6.47 14.20 -2.92
N ASN A 21 5.56 14.73 -3.74
CA ASN A 21 5.34 16.16 -3.90
C ASN A 21 4.84 16.79 -2.60
N PHE A 22 3.91 16.13 -1.90
CA PHE A 22 3.39 16.61 -0.62
C PHE A 22 4.46 16.66 0.47
N LEU A 23 5.33 15.65 0.55
CA LEU A 23 6.40 15.56 1.53
C LEU A 23 7.67 16.31 1.12
N ASN A 24 7.75 16.75 -0.14
CA ASN A 24 8.95 17.31 -0.78
C ASN A 24 10.19 16.40 -0.61
N ASP A 25 9.96 15.09 -0.62
CA ASP A 25 10.98 14.04 -0.47
C ASP A 25 10.56 12.78 -1.25
N LYS A 26 11.53 11.94 -1.61
CA LYS A 26 11.28 10.75 -2.43
C LYS A 26 10.69 9.62 -1.59
N VAL A 27 9.46 9.24 -1.89
CA VAL A 27 8.82 8.06 -1.28
C VAL A 27 9.34 6.79 -1.95
N THR A 28 10.01 5.93 -1.19
CA THR A 28 10.59 4.66 -1.68
C THR A 28 10.02 3.43 -0.99
N LYS A 29 9.34 3.62 0.14
CA LYS A 29 8.84 2.55 1.01
C LYS A 29 7.35 2.74 1.25
N VAL A 30 6.60 1.65 1.19
CA VAL A 30 5.14 1.68 1.32
C VAL A 30 4.60 0.52 2.16
N VAL A 31 3.45 0.74 2.77
CA VAL A 31 2.60 -0.30 3.36
C VAL A 31 1.31 -0.33 2.55
N VAL A 32 0.87 -1.52 2.14
CA VAL A 32 -0.27 -1.68 1.24
C VAL A 32 -1.36 -2.48 1.94
N THR A 33 -2.59 -1.99 1.88
CA THR A 33 -3.77 -2.71 2.39
C THR A 33 -4.28 -3.69 1.33
N VAL A 34 -4.80 -4.83 1.77
CA VAL A 34 -5.49 -5.79 0.89
C VAL A 34 -6.80 -6.26 1.53
N PRO A 35 -7.77 -6.72 0.72
CA PRO A 35 -9.01 -7.28 1.24
C PRO A 35 -8.77 -8.46 2.19
N ALA A 36 -9.63 -8.63 3.20
CA ALA A 36 -9.46 -9.68 4.22
C ALA A 36 -9.46 -11.11 3.64
N TYR A 37 -10.08 -11.32 2.48
CA TYR A 37 -10.18 -12.60 1.81
C TYR A 37 -9.01 -12.89 0.84
N PHE A 38 -8.01 -12.00 0.75
CA PHE A 38 -6.82 -12.26 -0.07
C PHE A 38 -6.01 -13.45 0.47
N ASN A 39 -5.84 -14.46 -0.38
CA ASN A 39 -4.95 -15.59 -0.15
C ASN A 39 -3.47 -15.20 -0.33
N ASP A 40 -2.55 -16.10 0.01
CA ASP A 40 -1.10 -15.86 -0.06
C ASP A 40 -0.63 -15.52 -1.47
N SER A 41 -1.20 -16.14 -2.50
CA SER A 41 -0.83 -15.89 -3.90
C SER A 41 -1.14 -14.45 -4.32
N HIS A 42 -2.33 -13.97 -4.00
CA HIS A 42 -2.72 -12.59 -4.30
C HIS A 42 -1.86 -11.58 -3.50
N ARG A 43 -1.50 -11.90 -2.24
CA ARG A 43 -0.58 -11.07 -1.43
C ARG A 43 0.81 -10.98 -2.04
N ILE A 44 1.34 -12.08 -2.54
CA ILE A 44 2.62 -12.12 -3.25
C ILE A 44 2.53 -11.26 -4.52
N GLY A 45 1.44 -11.38 -5.28
CA GLY A 45 1.18 -10.57 -6.47
C GLY A 45 1.16 -9.07 -6.16
N THR A 46 0.49 -8.65 -5.08
CA THR A 46 0.49 -7.24 -4.65
C THR A 46 1.88 -6.76 -4.24
N LYS A 47 2.65 -7.59 -3.52
CA LYS A 47 4.04 -7.26 -3.14
C LYS A 47 4.93 -7.10 -4.37
N ASP A 48 4.75 -7.97 -5.36
CA ASP A 48 5.51 -7.95 -6.60
C ASP A 48 5.14 -6.74 -7.47
N ALA A 49 3.85 -6.38 -7.54
CA ALA A 49 3.39 -5.16 -8.20
C ALA A 49 4.06 -3.91 -7.61
N GLY A 50 4.21 -3.84 -6.28
CA GLY A 50 4.97 -2.77 -5.62
C GLY A 50 6.45 -2.74 -6.02
N ARG A 51 7.11 -3.91 -6.10
CA ARG A 51 8.50 -4.00 -6.56
C ARG A 51 8.67 -3.57 -8.02
N ILE A 52 7.76 -3.98 -8.90
CA ILE A 52 7.76 -3.58 -10.31
C ILE A 52 7.53 -2.06 -10.44
N ALA A 53 6.78 -1.46 -9.51
CA ALA A 53 6.62 -0.02 -9.40
C ALA A 53 7.84 0.71 -8.78
N SER A 54 8.96 0.02 -8.52
CA SER A 54 10.15 0.55 -7.83
C SER A 54 9.90 1.00 -6.39
N LEU A 55 8.95 0.35 -5.70
CA LEU A 55 8.60 0.60 -4.30
C LEU A 55 8.96 -0.61 -3.43
N GLU A 56 9.53 -0.33 -2.26
CA GLU A 56 9.75 -1.35 -1.24
C GLU A 56 8.48 -1.53 -0.40
N VAL A 57 7.77 -2.63 -0.62
CA VAL A 57 6.59 -2.99 0.19
C VAL A 57 7.04 -3.59 1.53
N LEU A 58 6.96 -2.77 2.59
CA LEU A 58 7.37 -3.14 3.94
C LEU A 58 6.42 -4.15 4.58
N ARG A 59 5.11 -3.95 4.38
CA ARG A 59 4.08 -4.82 4.94
C ARG A 59 2.81 -4.80 4.08
N ILE A 60 2.17 -5.96 3.98
CA ILE A 60 0.81 -6.09 3.49
C ILE A 60 -0.09 -6.24 4.71
N ILE A 61 -1.07 -5.35 4.87
CA ILE A 61 -2.00 -5.36 6.01
C ILE A 61 -3.44 -5.57 5.56
N ASN A 62 -4.28 -6.12 6.43
CA ASN A 62 -5.68 -6.31 6.10
C ASN A 62 -6.43 -4.98 6.19
N GLU A 63 -7.24 -4.68 5.19
CA GLU A 63 -8.07 -3.48 5.13
C GLU A 63 -8.98 -3.31 6.36
N PRO A 64 -9.79 -4.29 6.80
CA PRO A 64 -10.69 -4.07 7.94
C PRO A 64 -9.95 -3.84 9.26
N THR A 65 -8.78 -4.44 9.43
CA THR A 65 -7.91 -4.19 10.58
C THR A 65 -7.36 -2.77 10.54
N THR A 66 -6.95 -2.30 9.37
CA THR A 66 -6.44 -0.94 9.15
C THR A 66 -7.50 0.11 9.42
N ALA A 67 -8.73 -0.10 8.94
CA ALA A 67 -9.87 0.78 9.20
C ALA A 67 -10.20 0.86 10.70
N SER A 68 -10.15 -0.28 11.40
CA SER A 68 -10.38 -0.33 12.85
C SER A 68 -9.29 0.41 13.63
N LEU A 69 -8.02 0.27 13.19
CA LEU A 69 -6.90 1.03 13.75
C LEU A 69 -7.09 2.54 13.53
N ALA A 70 -7.36 2.97 12.30
CA ALA A 70 -7.57 4.39 11.97
C ALA A 70 -8.68 5.01 12.82
N TYR A 71 -9.82 4.33 12.96
CA TYR A 71 -10.92 4.78 13.82
C TYR A 71 -10.50 4.90 15.30
N GLY A 72 -9.71 3.94 15.80
CA GLY A 72 -9.20 3.99 17.17
C GLY A 72 -8.17 5.10 17.41
N PHE A 73 -7.34 5.41 16.40
CA PHE A 73 -6.37 6.52 16.43
C PHE A 73 -7.04 7.89 16.35
N GLU A 74 -8.00 8.07 15.43
CA GLU A 74 -8.72 9.35 15.26
C GLU A 74 -9.51 9.73 16.53
N ASN A 75 -9.97 8.73 17.28
CA ASN A 75 -10.72 8.93 18.53
C ASN A 75 -9.83 9.09 19.78
N ASN A 76 -8.51 9.26 19.62
CA ASN A 76 -7.53 9.50 20.70
C ASN A 76 -7.66 8.55 21.91
N ARG A 77 -7.92 7.25 21.67
CA ARG A 77 -8.08 6.23 22.72
C ARG A 77 -6.83 5.38 22.99
N PHE A 78 -5.68 5.75 22.43
CA PHE A 78 -4.39 5.12 22.70
C PHE A 78 -3.41 6.13 23.29
N ASP A 79 -3.67 6.54 24.53
CA ASP A 79 -2.66 7.10 25.42
C ASP A 79 -2.02 5.91 26.15
N VAL A 80 -0.86 5.44 25.66
CA VAL A 80 -0.01 4.42 26.30
C VAL A 80 1.45 4.83 26.26
#